data_AF-A0A225E752-F1
#
_entry.id   AF-A0A225E752-F1
#
_cell.length_a   1.000
_cell.length_b   1.000
_cell.length_c   1.000
_cell.angle_alpha   90.00
_cell.angle_beta   90.00
_cell.angle_gamma   90.00
#
_symmetry.space_group_name_H-M   'P 1'
#
loop_
_entity.id
_entity.type
_entity.pdbx_description
1 polymer ?
#
loop_
_entity_poly.entity_id
_entity_poly.type
_entity_poly.pdbx_seq_one_letter_code
_entity_poly.pdbx_strand_id
1 'polypeptide(L)'
;MTEQEIVGVGPAFARYLGRYRDVFRQDRTAAHFDTYCRGLLSDLPRKSIEPIALASGTTVRTLQLFVTTSVWSYDEARTRLHRFVADTLADLPTDPVGTVGVIDETSSRK
;
A
#
# COMPACT_ATOMS: atom_id res chain seq x y z
N MET A 1 16.59 -5.30 -13.21
CA MET A 1 15.20 -4.99 -13.59
C MET A 1 15.20 -4.52 -15.02
N THR A 2 14.52 -5.21 -15.93
CA THR A 2 14.39 -4.81 -17.33
C THR A 2 13.35 -3.70 -17.47
N GLU A 3 13.36 -2.97 -18.58
CA GLU A 3 12.32 -1.96 -18.87
C GLU A 3 10.91 -2.57 -18.85
N GLN A 4 10.77 -3.81 -19.32
CA GLN A 4 9.48 -4.52 -19.32
C GLN A 4 9.02 -4.85 -17.89
N GLU A 5 9.93 -5.22 -17.01
CA GLU A 5 9.63 -5.45 -15.59
C GLU A 5 9.17 -4.14 -14.91
N ILE A 6 9.78 -3.01 -15.25
CA ILE A 6 9.39 -1.68 -14.73
C ILE A 6 7.96 -1.32 -15.18
N VAL A 7 7.63 -1.51 -16.46
CA VAL A 7 6.27 -1.27 -16.98
C VAL A 7 5.23 -2.15 -16.27
N GLY A 8 5.60 -3.38 -15.92
CA GLY A 8 4.74 -4.32 -15.19
C GLY A 8 4.41 -3.91 -13.74
N VAL A 9 5.22 -3.04 -13.12
CA VAL A 9 5.03 -2.63 -11.72
C VAL A 9 3.71 -1.91 -11.52
N GLY A 10 3.33 -1.00 -12.42
CA GLY A 10 2.11 -0.20 -12.27
C GLY A 10 0.83 -1.05 -12.13
N PRO A 11 0.55 -1.96 -13.08
CA PRO A 11 -0.57 -2.90 -12.98
C PRO A 11 -0.45 -3.88 -11.82
N ALA A 12 0.74 -4.41 -11.54
CA ALA A 12 0.95 -5.32 -10.42
C ALA A 12 0.64 -4.64 -9.07
N PHE A 13 1.05 -3.39 -8.92
CA PHE A 13 0.77 -2.57 -7.76
C PHE A 13 -0.71 -2.24 -7.64
N ALA A 14 -1.40 -1.91 -8.74
CA ALA A 14 -2.85 -1.70 -8.74
C ALA A 14 -3.61 -2.93 -8.23
N ARG A 15 -3.23 -4.12 -8.73
CA ARG A 15 -3.80 -5.40 -8.27
C ARG A 15 -3.46 -5.68 -6.80
N TYR A 16 -2.27 -5.29 -6.35
CA TYR A 16 -1.90 -5.37 -4.93
C TYR A 16 -2.82 -4.51 -4.06
N LEU A 17 -2.96 -3.22 -4.37
CA LEU A 17 -3.82 -2.28 -3.64
C LEU A 17 -5.30 -2.69 -3.66
N GLY A 18 -5.76 -3.30 -4.76
CA GLY A 18 -7.13 -3.81 -4.91
C GLY A 18 -7.58 -4.74 -3.77
N ARG A 19 -6.64 -5.48 -3.15
CA ARG A 19 -6.91 -6.34 -1.98
C ARG A 19 -7.37 -5.59 -0.76
N TYR A 20 -7.19 -4.28 -0.68
CA TYR A 20 -7.47 -3.48 0.51
C TYR A 20 -8.59 -2.46 0.29
N ARG A 21 -9.13 -2.31 -0.91
CA ARG A 21 -10.07 -1.21 -1.23
C ARG A 21 -11.36 -1.23 -0.42
N ASP A 22 -11.90 -2.41 -0.16
CA ASP A 22 -13.12 -2.63 0.61
C ASP A 22 -12.99 -2.33 2.12
N VAL A 23 -11.77 -2.30 2.68
CA VAL A 23 -11.57 -1.90 4.09
C VAL A 23 -11.98 -0.45 4.37
N PHE A 24 -12.11 0.36 3.32
CA PHE A 24 -12.56 1.76 3.37
C PHE A 24 -14.08 1.93 3.22
N ARG A 25 -14.83 0.85 2.97
CA ARG A 25 -16.31 0.77 2.83
C ARG A 25 -16.95 1.64 1.73
N GLN A 26 -16.22 2.61 1.18
CA GLN A 26 -16.69 3.55 0.16
C GLN A 26 -15.63 3.66 -0.95
N ASP A 27 -16.06 3.46 -2.19
CA ASP A 27 -15.15 3.50 -3.35
C ASP A 27 -14.41 4.83 -3.50
N ARG A 28 -15.08 5.95 -3.18
CA ARG A 28 -14.44 7.27 -3.20
C ARG A 28 -13.26 7.38 -2.22
N THR A 29 -13.39 6.78 -1.04
CA THR A 29 -12.34 6.77 -0.02
C THR A 29 -11.20 5.84 -0.45
N ALA A 30 -11.54 4.67 -1.01
CA ALA A 30 -10.58 3.74 -1.59
C ALA A 30 -9.81 4.35 -2.78
N ALA A 31 -10.43 5.22 -3.58
CA ALA A 31 -9.73 5.92 -4.65
C ALA A 31 -8.64 6.87 -4.12
N HIS A 32 -8.85 7.52 -2.97
CA HIS A 32 -7.82 8.34 -2.33
C HIS A 32 -6.66 7.49 -1.76
N PHE A 33 -6.94 6.27 -1.31
CA PHE A 33 -5.91 5.29 -0.97
C PHE A 33 -5.04 4.95 -2.18
N ASP A 34 -5.66 4.64 -3.33
CA ASP A 34 -4.93 4.37 -4.58
C ASP A 34 -4.05 5.56 -5.00
N THR A 35 -4.60 6.78 -4.96
CA THR A 35 -3.88 8.02 -5.27
C THR A 35 -2.68 8.22 -4.34
N TYR A 36 -2.89 8.08 -3.03
CA TYR A 36 -1.83 8.30 -2.05
C TYR A 36 -0.69 7.28 -2.23
N CYS A 37 -1.01 5.99 -2.34
CA CYS A 37 -0.04 4.92 -2.52
C CYS A 37 0.76 5.06 -3.82
N ARG A 38 0.12 5.43 -4.93
CA ARG A 38 0.83 5.72 -6.19
C ARG A 38 1.78 6.92 -6.05
N GLY A 39 1.37 7.95 -5.33
CA GLY A 39 2.21 9.09 -4.99
C GLY A 39 3.47 8.70 -4.21
N LEU A 40 3.36 7.77 -3.25
CA LEU A 40 4.51 7.26 -2.49
C LEU A 40 5.53 6.49 -3.36
N LEU A 41 5.09 5.87 -4.46
CA LEU A 41 5.97 5.19 -5.41
C LEU A 41 6.41 6.04 -6.60
N SER A 42 5.92 7.28 -6.71
CA SER A 42 6.31 8.20 -7.79
C SER A 42 7.76 8.69 -7.66
N ASP A 43 8.20 9.45 -8.65
CA ASP A 43 9.47 10.17 -8.73
C ASP A 43 9.38 11.60 -8.13
N LEU A 44 8.27 11.94 -7.45
CA LEU A 44 8.12 13.25 -6.83
C LEU A 44 9.27 13.54 -5.84
N PRO A 45 9.92 14.73 -5.91
CA PRO A 45 11.04 15.08 -5.04
C PRO A 45 10.71 15.01 -3.55
N ARG A 46 9.45 15.26 -3.19
CA ARG A 46 8.90 15.05 -1.85
C ARG A 46 7.58 14.31 -1.96
N LYS A 47 7.48 13.19 -1.23
CA LYS A 47 6.31 12.29 -1.24
C LYS A 47 5.35 12.58 -0.08
N SER A 48 5.12 13.86 0.19
CA SER A 48 4.16 14.32 1.20
C SER A 48 2.76 14.51 0.59
N ILE A 49 1.76 14.77 1.44
CA ILE A 49 0.35 14.86 1.03
C ILE A 49 0.15 15.92 -0.07
N GLU A 50 0.71 17.12 0.09
CA GLU A 50 0.51 18.23 -0.85
C GLU A 50 1.09 17.95 -2.25
N PRO A 51 2.37 17.58 -2.41
CA PRO A 51 2.93 17.21 -3.72
C PRO A 51 2.14 16.10 -4.42
N ILE A 52 1.74 15.06 -3.68
CA ILE A 52 0.96 13.94 -4.24
C ILE A 52 -0.42 14.43 -4.70
N ALA A 53 -1.09 15.27 -3.91
CA ALA A 53 -2.39 15.83 -4.27
C ALA A 53 -2.30 16.67 -5.55
N LEU A 54 -1.31 17.58 -5.64
CA LEU A 54 -1.09 18.42 -6.81
C LEU A 54 -0.77 17.59 -8.06
N ALA A 55 0.12 16.60 -7.94
CA ALA A 55 0.51 15.74 -9.06
C ALA A 55 -0.65 14.85 -9.57
N SER A 56 -1.60 14.50 -8.71
CA SER A 56 -2.76 13.66 -9.04
C SER A 56 -4.03 14.44 -9.39
N GLY A 57 -3.98 15.78 -9.38
CA GLY A 57 -5.16 16.62 -9.58
C GLY A 57 -6.21 16.53 -8.46
N THR A 58 -5.86 15.96 -7.30
CA THR A 58 -6.73 15.89 -6.13
C THR A 58 -6.54 17.16 -5.28
N THR A 59 -7.60 17.68 -4.66
CA THR A 59 -7.41 18.82 -3.75
C THR A 59 -6.55 18.41 -2.56
N VAL A 60 -5.62 19.28 -2.15
CA VAL A 60 -4.73 19.03 -1.00
C VAL A 60 -5.56 18.71 0.25
N ARG A 61 -6.65 19.45 0.48
CA ARG A 61 -7.52 19.26 1.63
C ARG A 61 -8.21 17.89 1.62
N THR A 62 -8.66 17.42 0.45
CA THR A 62 -9.26 16.09 0.31
C THR A 62 -8.27 15.00 0.70
N LEU A 63 -7.04 15.05 0.19
CA LEU A 63 -6.04 14.02 0.51
C LEU A 63 -5.56 14.10 1.96
N GLN A 64 -5.48 15.30 2.54
CA GLN A 64 -5.22 15.49 3.97
C GLN A 64 -6.30 14.85 4.83
N LEU A 65 -7.58 15.09 4.53
CA LEU A 65 -8.69 14.48 5.25
C LEU A 65 -8.69 12.96 5.07
N PHE A 66 -8.33 12.48 3.88
CA PHE A 66 -8.18 11.05 3.66
C PHE A 66 -7.17 10.43 4.65
N VAL A 67 -5.95 10.97 4.71
CA VAL A 67 -4.87 10.43 5.56
C VAL A 67 -5.16 10.61 7.06
N THR A 68 -5.81 11.70 7.45
CA THR A 68 -5.96 12.06 8.89
C THR A 68 -7.26 11.60 9.52
N THR A 69 -8.34 11.45 8.74
CA THR A 69 -9.70 11.24 9.29
C THR A 69 -10.44 10.05 8.70
N SER A 70 -9.96 9.43 7.62
CA SER A 70 -10.68 8.28 7.05
C SER A 70 -10.75 7.14 8.03
N VAL A 71 -11.94 6.59 8.19
CA VAL A 71 -12.16 5.34 8.92
C VAL A 71 -11.88 4.18 7.97
N TRP A 72 -11.02 3.26 8.41
CA TRP A 72 -10.69 2.04 7.70
C TRP A 72 -10.43 0.91 8.70
N SER A 73 -10.71 -0.32 8.31
CA SER A 73 -10.52 -1.48 9.18
C SER A 73 -9.05 -1.91 9.19
N TYR A 74 -8.29 -1.45 10.18
CA TYR A 74 -6.88 -1.83 10.36
C TYR A 74 -6.71 -3.34 10.53
N ASP A 75 -7.55 -3.97 11.36
CA ASP A 75 -7.48 -5.41 11.62
C ASP A 75 -7.72 -6.25 10.37
N GLU A 76 -8.68 -5.83 9.55
CA GLU A 76 -8.98 -6.51 8.30
C GLU A 76 -7.85 -6.36 7.28
N ALA A 77 -7.29 -5.15 7.15
CA ALA A 77 -6.12 -4.92 6.29
C ALA A 77 -4.91 -5.74 6.75
N ARG A 78 -4.63 -5.77 8.07
CA ARG A 78 -3.56 -6.59 8.65
C ARG A 78 -3.76 -8.08 8.38
N THR A 79 -4.99 -8.57 8.59
CA THR A 79 -5.30 -9.98 8.37
C THR A 79 -5.12 -10.36 6.89
N ARG A 80 -5.50 -9.48 5.95
CA ARG A 80 -5.29 -9.69 4.52
C ARG A 80 -3.81 -9.73 4.15
N LEU A 81 -3.01 -8.85 4.72
CA LEU A 81 -1.56 -8.87 4.53
C LEU A 81 -0.96 -10.20 5.03
N HIS A 82 -1.31 -10.63 6.24
CA HIS A 82 -0.81 -11.89 6.79
C HIS A 82 -1.18 -13.09 5.92
N ARG A 83 -2.44 -13.17 5.46
CA ARG A 83 -2.88 -14.24 4.55
C ARG A 83 -2.12 -14.18 3.22
N PHE A 84 -2.01 -13.01 2.60
CA PHE A 84 -1.27 -12.85 1.35
C PHE A 84 0.18 -13.31 1.48
N VAL A 85 0.86 -12.95 2.57
CA VAL A 85 2.24 -13.39 2.84
C VAL A 85 2.29 -14.90 3.05
N ALA A 86 1.39 -15.47 3.87
CA ALA A 86 1.34 -16.91 4.10
C ALA A 86 1.11 -17.72 2.81
N ASP A 87 0.13 -17.31 1.99
CA ASP A 87 -0.17 -17.95 0.70
C ASP A 87 1.03 -17.84 -0.25
N THR A 88 1.66 -16.66 -0.32
CA THR A 88 2.85 -16.44 -1.17
C THR A 88 4.02 -17.34 -0.75
N LEU A 89 4.26 -17.48 0.56
CA LEU A 89 5.33 -18.32 1.09
C LEU A 89 5.05 -19.81 0.87
N ALA A 90 3.79 -20.23 0.95
CA ALA A 90 3.38 -21.62 0.71
C ALA A 90 3.64 -22.07 -0.75
N ASP A 91 3.59 -21.13 -1.70
CA ASP A 91 3.86 -21.38 -3.11
C ASP A 91 5.37 -21.41 -3.46
N LEU A 92 6.25 -21.01 -2.54
CA LEU A 92 7.69 -21.03 -2.79
C LEU A 92 8.27 -22.44 -2.69
N PRO A 93 9.33 -22.76 -3.47
CA PRO A 93 10.03 -24.03 -3.35
C PRO A 93 10.52 -24.28 -1.92
N THR A 94 10.32 -25.49 -1.43
CA THR A 94 10.85 -25.89 -0.12
C THR A 94 12.37 -26.01 -0.18
N ASP A 95 13.05 -25.39 0.78
CA ASP A 95 14.46 -25.62 1.04
C ASP A 95 14.67 -26.18 2.47
N PRO A 96 15.86 -26.70 2.80
CA PRO A 96 16.13 -27.30 4.12
C PRO A 96 16.05 -26.34 5.31
N VAL A 97 16.15 -25.03 5.09
CA VAL A 97 16.05 -23.98 6.13
C VAL A 97 14.58 -23.64 6.40
N GLY A 98 13.73 -23.71 5.38
CA GLY A 98 12.31 -23.39 5.46
C GLY A 98 12.06 -21.89 5.59
N THR A 99 10.94 -21.51 6.23
CA THR A 99 10.55 -20.11 6.40
C THR A 99 11.03 -19.55 7.74
N VAL A 100 11.75 -18.43 7.70
CA VAL A 100 12.18 -17.69 8.90
C VAL A 100 11.31 -16.46 9.11
N GLY A 101 10.58 -16.41 10.22
CA GLY A 101 9.82 -15.23 10.66
C GLY A 101 10.62 -14.40 11.65
N VAL A 102 10.85 -13.12 11.35
CA VAL A 102 11.54 -12.17 12.24
C VAL A 102 10.51 -11.27 12.92
N ILE A 103 10.54 -11.23 14.25
CA ILE A 103 9.69 -10.35 15.06
C ILE A 103 10.61 -9.45 15.87
N ASP A 104 10.49 -8.15 15.65
CA ASP A 104 11.24 -7.10 16.35
C ASP A 104 10.32 -5.92 16.63
N GLU A 105 10.51 -5.26 17.77
CA GLU A 105 9.69 -4.11 18.17
C GLU A 105 10.35 -2.81 17.74
N THR A 106 9.55 -1.88 17.19
CA THR A 106 10.03 -0.55 16.83
C THR A 106 9.18 0.53 17.50
N SER A 107 9.83 1.61 17.95
CA SER A 107 9.16 2.80 18.46
C SER A 107 9.98 4.05 18.14
N SER A 108 9.31 5.18 18.05
CA SER A 108 9.94 6.51 18.06
C SER A 108 9.61 7.19 19.39
N ARG A 109 10.60 7.82 20.04
CA ARG A 109 10.29 8.76 21.13
C ARG A 109 9.38 9.85 20.59
N LYS A 110 8.32 10.16 21.34
CA LYS A 110 7.44 11.30 21.04
C LYS A 110 8.20 12.61 21.15
#